data_AF-A0A967X2U1-F1
#
_entry.id   AF-A0A967X2U1-F1
#
_cell.length_a   1.000
_cell.length_b   1.000
_cell.length_c   1.000
_cell.angle_alpha   90.00
_cell.angle_beta   90.00
_cell.angle_gamma   90.00
#
_symmetry.space_group_name_H-M   'P 1'
#
loop_
_entity.id
_entity.type
_entity.pdbx_description
1 polymer ?
#
loop_
_entity_poly.entity_id
_entity_poly.type
_entity_poly.pdbx_seq_one_letter_code
_entity_poly.pdbx_strand_id
1 'polypeptide(L)'
;SNPSQADQDDDGAGDACDVCPHDPLDDGDGDGLCADVDNCPSTSNPGQQDQDVDGIGDPCDVCPQDTDNDGDGDGLCADVDNCPVNANRAQEDADADGAGDACDSCPQDP
;
A
#
# COMPACT_ATOMS: atom_id res chain seq x y z
N SER A 1 -2.42 33.31 -23.85
CA SER A 1 -3.14 32.50 -24.85
C SER A 1 -2.53 31.12 -24.87
N ASN A 2 -3.34 30.05 -24.92
CA ASN A 2 -2.91 28.65 -25.08
C ASN A 2 -3.48 28.12 -26.41
N PRO A 3 -2.81 28.36 -27.56
CA PRO A 3 -3.40 28.08 -28.88
C PRO A 3 -3.34 26.62 -29.29
N SER A 4 -2.39 25.84 -28.76
CA SER A 4 -2.32 24.39 -29.01
C SER A 4 -3.45 23.66 -28.29
N GLN A 5 -3.91 24.21 -27.15
CA GLN A 5 -4.85 23.50 -26.26
C GLN A 5 -4.33 22.08 -26.01
N ALA A 6 -3.01 21.96 -25.81
CA ALA A 6 -2.40 20.70 -25.49
C ALA A 6 -2.89 20.26 -24.11
N ASP A 7 -3.09 18.96 -23.98
CA ASP A 7 -3.72 18.22 -22.89
C ASP A 7 -3.19 16.80 -23.10
N GLN A 8 -2.15 16.44 -22.35
CA GLN A 8 -1.33 15.25 -22.63
C GLN A 8 -1.87 13.98 -21.98
N ASP A 9 -2.57 14.11 -20.87
CA ASP A 9 -3.19 13.03 -20.10
C ASP A 9 -4.71 12.94 -20.29
N ASP A 10 -5.29 13.86 -21.08
CA ASP A 10 -6.70 13.87 -21.49
C ASP A 10 -7.67 14.01 -20.29
N ASP A 11 -7.27 14.74 -19.25
CA ASP A 11 -8.06 14.98 -18.03
C ASP A 11 -9.05 16.17 -18.18
N GLY A 12 -8.86 16.97 -19.23
CA GLY A 12 -9.66 18.15 -19.56
C GLY A 12 -9.10 19.48 -19.04
N ALA A 13 -8.02 19.47 -18.26
CA ALA A 13 -7.16 20.59 -17.97
C ALA A 13 -6.05 20.65 -19.04
N GLY A 14 -5.97 21.75 -19.78
CA GLY A 14 -4.86 21.87 -20.75
C GLY A 14 -3.52 22.07 -20.03
N ASP A 15 -2.43 21.51 -20.58
CA ASP A 15 -1.05 21.52 -20.05
C ASP A 15 -0.57 22.87 -19.47
N ALA A 16 -1.10 23.98 -19.99
CA ALA A 16 -0.73 25.33 -19.55
C ALA A 16 -1.32 25.74 -18.19
N CYS A 17 -2.31 25.00 -17.68
CA CYS A 17 -2.98 25.26 -16.41
C CYS A 17 -3.23 23.99 -15.57
N ASP A 18 -2.79 22.85 -16.07
CA ASP A 18 -2.78 21.58 -15.37
C ASP A 18 -1.61 21.55 -14.36
N VAL A 19 -1.90 21.05 -13.15
CA VAL A 19 -0.92 20.91 -12.06
C VAL A 19 -0.04 19.69 -12.28
N CYS A 20 -0.60 18.65 -12.91
CA CYS A 20 0.03 17.38 -13.18
C CYS A 20 -0.17 16.98 -14.65
N PRO A 21 0.50 17.65 -15.64
CA PRO A 21 0.24 17.52 -17.08
C PRO A 21 0.53 16.15 -17.73
N HIS A 22 0.80 15.14 -16.93
CA HIS A 22 1.15 13.79 -17.35
C HIS A 22 0.40 12.74 -16.52
N ASP A 23 -0.49 13.15 -15.63
CA ASP A 23 -1.23 12.30 -14.71
C ASP A 23 -2.68 12.77 -14.60
N PRO A 24 -3.63 12.02 -15.19
CA PRO A 24 -5.03 12.42 -15.23
C PRO A 24 -5.75 12.36 -13.88
N LEU A 25 -5.06 11.89 -12.82
CA LEU A 25 -5.60 11.86 -11.46
C LEU A 25 -5.20 13.09 -10.64
N ASP A 26 -4.27 13.90 -11.13
CA ASP A 26 -3.85 15.15 -10.50
C ASP A 26 -3.33 14.96 -9.05
N ASP A 27 -3.17 16.05 -8.31
CA ASP A 27 -2.94 16.02 -6.85
C ASP A 27 -4.30 15.89 -6.11
N GLY A 28 -4.84 14.67 -6.11
CA GLY A 28 -6.19 14.39 -5.62
C GLY A 28 -6.39 14.63 -4.13
N ASP A 29 -5.34 14.53 -3.32
CA ASP A 29 -5.40 14.69 -1.86
C ASP A 29 -4.81 16.02 -1.34
N GLY A 30 -4.19 16.80 -2.23
CA GLY A 30 -3.74 18.16 -1.99
C GLY A 30 -2.44 18.24 -1.19
N ASP A 31 -1.59 17.23 -1.27
CA ASP A 31 -0.33 17.16 -0.54
C ASP A 31 0.87 17.77 -1.29
N GLY A 32 0.67 18.10 -2.56
CA GLY A 32 1.66 18.70 -3.45
C GLY A 32 2.37 17.73 -4.38
N LEU A 33 1.93 16.47 -4.45
CA LEU A 33 2.43 15.45 -5.37
C LEU A 33 1.31 14.99 -6.31
N CYS A 34 1.67 14.70 -7.55
CA CYS A 34 0.75 14.07 -8.50
C CYS A 34 0.54 12.61 -8.10
N ALA A 35 -0.66 12.08 -8.28
CA ALA A 35 -1.02 10.72 -7.90
C ALA A 35 -0.11 9.63 -8.50
N ASP A 36 0.52 9.87 -9.66
CA ASP A 36 1.47 8.94 -10.28
C ASP A 36 2.83 8.83 -9.58
N VAL A 37 3.17 9.79 -8.73
CA VAL A 37 4.42 9.85 -7.95
C VAL A 37 4.21 9.91 -6.44
N ASP A 38 2.96 9.86 -5.99
CA ASP A 38 2.56 9.80 -4.59
C ASP A 38 2.40 8.33 -4.13
N ASN A 39 3.09 7.94 -3.06
CA ASN A 39 2.96 6.60 -2.47
C ASN A 39 1.67 6.44 -1.62
N CYS A 40 0.88 7.48 -1.45
CA CYS A 40 -0.47 7.47 -0.89
C CYS A 40 -1.45 8.42 -1.62
N PRO A 41 -1.84 8.17 -2.90
CA PRO A 41 -2.61 9.09 -3.77
C PRO A 41 -3.99 9.57 -3.29
N SER A 42 -4.42 9.11 -2.11
CA SER A 42 -5.71 9.42 -1.50
C SER A 42 -5.59 9.89 -0.05
N THR A 43 -4.38 9.96 0.49
CA THR A 43 -4.09 10.25 1.90
C THR A 43 -2.85 11.14 2.01
N SER A 44 -3.12 12.44 2.17
CA SER A 44 -2.09 13.48 2.17
C SER A 44 -0.89 13.15 3.05
N ASN A 45 0.27 13.01 2.42
CA ASN A 45 1.52 12.68 3.07
C ASN A 45 2.71 13.35 2.35
N PRO A 46 2.84 14.70 2.45
CA PRO A 46 3.87 15.45 1.70
C PRO A 46 5.31 15.01 1.97
N GLY A 47 5.52 14.27 3.05
CA GLY A 47 6.81 13.72 3.44
C GLY A 47 7.14 12.36 2.83
N GLN A 48 6.20 11.70 2.14
CA GLN A 48 6.36 10.43 1.43
C GLN A 48 7.13 9.39 2.27
N GLN A 49 6.76 9.28 3.56
CA GLN A 49 7.35 8.26 4.42
C GLN A 49 6.88 6.90 3.95
N ASP A 50 7.83 5.97 3.87
CA ASP A 50 7.67 4.57 3.48
C ASP A 50 8.82 3.81 4.17
N GLN A 51 8.53 3.26 5.35
CA GLN A 51 9.54 2.74 6.27
C GLN A 51 10.07 1.37 5.86
N ASP A 52 9.22 0.51 5.31
CA ASP A 52 9.57 -0.84 4.88
C ASP A 52 9.86 -0.94 3.37
N VAL A 53 9.64 0.15 2.63
CA VAL A 53 10.01 0.30 1.22
C VAL A 53 9.21 -0.63 0.31
N ASP A 54 7.94 -0.84 0.62
CA ASP A 54 7.00 -1.62 -0.19
C ASP A 54 6.32 -0.78 -1.31
N GLY A 55 6.46 0.54 -1.24
CA GLY A 55 5.88 1.50 -2.18
C GLY A 55 4.50 2.03 -1.78
N ILE A 56 3.97 1.64 -0.63
CA ILE A 56 2.79 2.17 0.04
C ILE A 56 3.30 3.09 1.16
N GLY A 57 2.85 4.35 1.19
CA GLY A 57 3.34 5.25 2.24
C GLY A 57 2.81 4.88 3.62
N ASP A 58 3.62 5.12 4.67
CA ASP A 58 3.25 4.87 6.07
C ASP A 58 1.82 5.34 6.45
N PRO A 59 1.29 6.46 5.92
CA PRO A 59 -0.06 6.92 6.26
C PRO A 59 -1.21 6.13 5.65
N CYS A 60 -0.97 5.39 4.56
CA CYS A 60 -1.96 4.56 3.88
C CYS A 60 -1.61 3.07 3.89
N ASP A 61 -0.47 2.69 4.45
CA ASP A 61 -0.08 1.32 4.68
C ASP A 61 -0.70 0.76 5.98
N VAL A 62 -1.29 -0.43 5.88
CA VAL A 62 -1.83 -1.17 7.03
C VAL A 62 -0.71 -1.86 7.82
N CYS A 63 0.41 -2.14 7.16
CA CYS A 63 1.56 -2.87 7.68
C CYS A 63 2.87 -2.07 7.52
N PRO A 64 2.98 -0.83 8.05
CA PRO A 64 4.05 0.15 7.77
C PRO A 64 5.47 -0.22 8.27
N GLN A 65 5.67 -1.46 8.69
CA GLN A 65 6.96 -1.98 9.13
C GLN A 65 7.28 -3.34 8.47
N ASP A 66 6.44 -3.78 7.54
CA ASP A 66 6.46 -5.11 6.96
C ASP A 66 6.14 -5.07 5.46
N THR A 67 7.20 -5.19 4.66
CA THR A 67 7.14 -5.18 3.21
C THR A 67 6.23 -6.25 2.62
N ASP A 68 6.00 -7.36 3.33
CA ASP A 68 5.20 -8.48 2.84
C ASP A 68 3.69 -8.28 3.08
N ASN A 69 3.30 -7.27 3.87
CA ASN A 69 1.91 -6.89 4.15
C ASN A 69 1.04 -8.04 4.70
N ASP A 70 -0.28 -7.80 4.79
CA ASP A 70 -1.29 -8.86 5.01
C ASP A 70 -1.54 -9.64 3.71
N GLY A 71 -0.55 -10.47 3.34
CA GLY A 71 -0.53 -11.20 2.06
C GLY A 71 -1.66 -12.21 1.90
N ASP A 72 -2.23 -12.72 3.00
CA ASP A 72 -3.31 -13.71 2.98
C ASP A 72 -4.70 -13.15 3.33
N GLY A 73 -4.77 -11.89 3.76
CA GLY A 73 -6.00 -11.14 3.96
C GLY A 73 -6.74 -11.51 5.24
N ASP A 74 -6.06 -12.04 6.25
CA ASP A 74 -6.66 -12.42 7.52
C ASP A 74 -6.76 -11.26 8.54
N GLY A 75 -6.08 -10.15 8.24
CA GLY A 75 -6.01 -8.93 9.03
C GLY A 75 -4.77 -8.81 9.91
N LEU A 76 -3.73 -9.64 9.69
CA LEU A 76 -2.43 -9.57 10.35
C LEU A 76 -1.32 -9.34 9.31
N CYS A 77 -0.34 -8.52 9.67
CA CYS A 77 0.85 -8.35 8.84
C CYS A 77 1.70 -9.63 8.90
N ALA A 78 2.35 -9.99 7.79
CA ALA A 78 3.17 -11.19 7.67
C ALA A 78 4.25 -11.31 8.75
N ASP A 79 4.78 -10.19 9.26
CA ASP A 79 5.79 -10.17 10.33
C ASP A 79 5.28 -10.62 11.72
N VAL A 80 3.96 -10.58 11.93
CA VAL A 80 3.29 -11.00 13.17
C VAL A 80 2.31 -12.16 12.99
N ASP A 81 2.20 -12.68 11.78
CA ASP A 81 1.38 -13.82 11.42
C ASP A 81 2.19 -15.14 11.53
N ASN A 82 1.70 -16.10 12.32
CA ASN A 82 2.28 -17.43 12.44
C ASN A 82 1.99 -18.34 11.24
N CYS A 83 1.20 -17.88 10.28
CA CYS A 83 0.93 -18.50 8.98
C CYS A 83 0.76 -17.47 7.83
N PRO A 84 1.82 -16.72 7.42
CA PRO A 84 1.74 -15.56 6.50
C PRO A 84 1.15 -15.77 5.09
N VAL A 85 0.77 -16.99 4.75
CA VAL A 85 0.22 -17.37 3.43
C VAL A 85 -1.08 -18.18 3.56
N ASN A 86 -1.58 -18.39 4.78
CA ASN A 86 -2.63 -19.32 5.13
C ASN A 86 -3.56 -18.69 6.18
N ALA A 87 -4.49 -17.86 5.70
CA ALA A 87 -5.37 -17.04 6.53
C ALA A 87 -5.91 -17.75 7.78
N ASN A 88 -5.50 -17.26 8.95
CA ASN A 88 -5.78 -17.88 10.23
C ASN A 88 -5.84 -16.85 11.36
N ARG A 89 -6.68 -15.82 11.22
CA ARG A 89 -6.90 -14.71 12.16
C ARG A 89 -6.90 -15.04 13.66
N ALA A 90 -7.26 -16.27 14.03
CA ALA A 90 -7.23 -16.74 15.42
C ALA A 90 -5.82 -17.05 15.96
N GLN A 91 -4.82 -17.21 15.09
CA GLN A 91 -3.41 -17.50 15.38
C GLN A 91 -3.27 -18.69 16.34
N GLU A 92 -4.07 -19.73 16.13
CA GLU A 92 -3.98 -20.98 16.89
C GLU A 92 -2.62 -21.62 16.59
N ASP A 93 -1.90 -22.02 17.64
CA ASP A 93 -0.58 -22.67 17.63
C ASP A 93 -0.57 -23.60 18.85
N ALA A 94 -0.99 -24.84 18.65
CA ALA A 94 -1.34 -25.75 19.74
C ALA A 94 -0.12 -26.37 20.44
N ASP A 95 1.01 -26.51 19.74
CA ASP A 95 2.26 -27.04 20.29
C ASP A 95 3.32 -25.96 20.59
N ALA A 96 3.04 -24.70 20.22
CA ALA A 96 3.86 -23.52 20.51
C ALA A 96 5.23 -23.56 19.82
N ASP A 97 5.31 -24.12 18.61
CA ASP A 97 6.53 -24.14 17.79
C ASP A 97 6.71 -22.86 16.95
N GLY A 98 5.67 -22.03 16.88
CA GLY A 98 5.63 -20.76 16.15
C GLY A 98 5.04 -20.85 14.74
N ALA A 99 4.69 -22.05 14.24
CA ALA A 99 3.86 -22.24 13.07
C ALA A 99 2.40 -22.41 13.51
N GLY A 100 1.48 -21.65 12.91
CA GLY A 100 0.08 -21.78 13.25
C GLY A 100 -0.52 -23.12 12.78
N ASP A 101 -1.55 -23.58 13.47
CA ASP A 101 -2.29 -24.82 13.19
C ASP A 101 -2.79 -24.88 11.71
N ALA A 102 -2.97 -23.72 11.07
CA ALA A 102 -3.43 -23.62 9.69
C ALA A 102 -2.34 -23.92 8.63
N CYS A 103 -1.07 -23.78 8.99
CA CYS A 103 0.07 -23.99 8.10
C CYS A 103 1.09 -25.01 8.64
N ASP A 104 0.86 -25.54 9.84
CA ASP A 104 1.66 -26.63 10.39
C ASP A 104 1.18 -28.02 9.88
N SER A 105 2.16 -28.80 9.44
CA SER A 105 1.98 -30.19 9.02
C SER A 105 1.80 -31.17 10.19
N CYS A 106 2.26 -30.80 11.39
CA CYS A 106 2.21 -31.61 12.59
C CYS A 106 1.70 -30.82 13.82
N PRO A 107 0.43 -30.30 13.85
CA PRO A 107 -0.06 -29.30 14.82
C PRO A 107 -0.10 -29.66 16.31
N GLN A 108 0.57 -30.72 16.72
CA GLN A 108 0.61 -31.24 18.09
C GLN A 108 2.02 -31.77 18.43
N ASP A 109 3.03 -31.51 17.60
CA ASP A 109 4.40 -32.02 17.71
C ASP A 109 5.41 -30.87 17.48
N PRO A 110 6.01 -30.32 18.56
CA PRO A 110 6.89 -29.15 18.49
C PRO A 110 8.24 -29.33 17.77
#